data_AF-A0A3N5VAP9-F1
#
_entry.id   AF-A0A3N5VAP9-F1
#
_cell.length_a   1.000
_cell.length_b   1.000
_cell.length_c   1.000
_cell.angle_alpha   90.00
_cell.angle_beta   90.00
_cell.angle_gamma   90.00
#
_symmetry.space_group_name_H-M   'P 1'
#
loop_
_entity.id
_entity.type
_entity.pdbx_description
1 polymer ?
#
loop_
_entity_poly.entity_id
_entity_poly.type
_entity_poly.pdbx_seq_one_letter_code
_entity_poly.pdbx_strand_id
1 'polypeptide(L)'
;KSGGYGPDVLEAVIVDAKYEGYLAKQERLIATQRNLDSKKIPPDLDYATIEHLRMEAKEKLTAFKPATLGHASRISGITPADVTVIQIHLRRYSGEKCRREGETDA
;
A
#
# COMPACT_ATOMS: atom_id res chain seq x y z
N LYS A 1 6.13 -43.41 28.84
CA LYS A 1 4.69 -43.49 28.46
C LYS A 1 4.53 -42.79 27.12
N SER A 2 4.40 -43.52 26.02
CA SER A 2 4.16 -42.93 24.71
C SER A 2 2.67 -42.64 24.59
N GLY A 3 2.26 -41.46 25.07
CA GLY A 3 0.89 -40.96 24.89
C GLY A 3 0.71 -40.57 23.43
N GLY A 4 0.08 -41.44 22.65
CA GLY A 4 -0.34 -41.09 21.29
C GLY A 4 -1.46 -40.06 21.34
N TYR A 5 -1.35 -38.99 20.55
CA TYR A 5 -2.40 -38.01 20.37
C TYR A 5 -3.58 -38.63 19.60
N GLY A 6 -4.81 -38.19 19.92
CA GLY A 6 -6.01 -38.65 19.20
C GLY A 6 -5.98 -38.22 17.72
N PRO A 7 -6.68 -38.94 16.83
CA PRO A 7 -6.67 -38.68 15.38
C PRO A 7 -7.07 -37.23 15.03
N ASP A 8 -8.04 -36.66 15.74
CA ASP A 8 -8.52 -35.29 15.52
C ASP A 8 -7.44 -34.23 15.82
N VAL A 9 -6.61 -34.48 16.83
CA VAL A 9 -5.49 -33.60 17.19
C VAL A 9 -4.39 -33.68 16.12
N LEU A 10 -4.14 -34.88 15.59
CA LEU A 10 -3.17 -35.08 14.51
C LEU A 10 -3.62 -34.37 13.23
N GLU A 11 -4.91 -34.45 12.89
CA GLU A 11 -5.50 -33.77 11.74
C GLU A 11 -5.41 -32.25 11.88
N ALA A 12 -5.76 -31.70 13.05
CA ALA A 12 -5.65 -30.26 13.32
C ALA A 12 -4.21 -29.75 13.13
N VAL A 13 -3.22 -30.46 13.68
CA VAL A 13 -1.79 -30.07 13.54
C VAL A 13 -1.34 -30.12 12.08
N ILE A 14 -1.82 -31.10 11.29
CA ILE A 14 -1.50 -31.20 9.86
C ILE A 14 -2.14 -30.06 9.06
N VAL A 15 -3.39 -29.70 9.38
CA VAL A 15 -4.08 -28.56 8.79
C VAL A 15 -3.31 -27.28 9.11
N ASP A 16 -3.04 -27.01 10.38
CA ASP A 16 -2.32 -25.81 10.81
C ASP A 16 -0.95 -25.69 10.14
N ALA A 17 -0.16 -26.76 10.11
CA ALA A 17 1.15 -26.78 9.46
C ALA A 17 1.07 -26.55 7.93
N LYS A 18 0.02 -27.05 7.27
CA LYS A 18 -0.18 -26.82 5.82
C LYS A 18 -0.57 -25.38 5.52
N TYR A 19 -1.34 -24.74 6.40
CA TYR A 19 -1.91 -23.41 6.16
C TYR A 19 -1.10 -22.26 6.74
N GLU A 20 -0.16 -22.51 7.66
CA GLU A 20 0.71 -21.49 8.28
C GLU A 20 1.34 -20.54 7.23
N GLY A 21 1.89 -21.10 6.15
CA GLY A 21 2.50 -20.31 5.07
C GLY A 21 1.51 -19.42 4.31
N TYR A 22 0.27 -19.88 4.15
CA TYR A 22 -0.79 -19.11 3.48
C TYR A 22 -1.29 -17.98 4.37
N LEU A 23 -1.50 -18.26 5.66
CA LEU A 23 -1.88 -17.26 6.66
C LEU A 23 -0.80 -16.17 6.74
N ALA A 24 0.47 -16.54 6.83
CA ALA A 24 1.58 -15.58 6.85
C ALA A 24 1.60 -14.70 5.59
N LYS A 25 1.29 -15.25 4.41
CA LYS A 25 1.18 -14.49 3.15
C LYS A 25 0.01 -13.52 3.16
N GLN A 26 -1.16 -13.96 3.64
CA GLN A 26 -2.35 -13.12 3.76
C GLN A 26 -2.13 -11.98 4.76
N GLU A 27 -1.51 -12.25 5.90
CA GLU A 27 -1.19 -11.25 6.91
C GLU A 27 -0.29 -10.15 6.33
N ARG A 28 0.74 -10.53 5.56
CA ARG A 28 1.62 -9.58 4.85
C ARG A 28 0.87 -8.73 3.83
N LEU A 29 -0.08 -9.32 3.10
CA LEU A 29 -0.91 -8.59 2.14
C LEU A 29 -1.80 -7.57 2.84
N ILE A 30 -2.47 -7.98 3.92
CA ILE A 30 -3.30 -7.12 4.76
C ILE A 30 -2.46 -5.97 5.34
N ALA A 31 -1.28 -6.26 5.87
CA ALA A 31 -0.38 -5.25 6.41
C ALA A 31 0.05 -4.23 5.34
N THR A 32 0.37 -4.70 4.13
CA THR A 32 0.71 -3.83 2.99
C THR A 32 -0.47 -2.95 2.60
N GLN A 33 -1.67 -3.52 2.51
CA GLN A 33 -2.88 -2.78 2.16
C GLN A 33 -3.21 -1.71 3.20
N ARG A 34 -3.15 -2.04 4.49
CA ARG A 34 -3.33 -1.09 5.60
C ARG A 34 -2.30 0.05 5.53
N ASN A 35 -1.06 -0.25 5.18
CA ASN A 35 -0.04 0.77 4.99
C ASN A 35 -0.43 1.75 3.87
N LEU A 36 -0.92 1.24 2.73
CA LEU A 36 -1.36 2.07 1.61
C LEU A 36 -2.58 2.94 1.96
N ASP A 37 -3.56 2.39 2.67
CA ASP A 37 -4.75 3.14 3.08
C ASP A 37 -4.40 4.25 4.10
N SER A 38 -3.34 4.09 4.89
CA SER A 38 -2.85 5.15 5.81
C SER A 38 -2.13 6.31 5.10
N LYS A 39 -1.66 6.11 3.87
CA LYS A 39 -0.85 7.09 3.13
C LYS A 39 -1.77 8.07 2.39
N LYS A 40 -1.93 9.26 2.96
CA LYS A 40 -2.74 10.33 2.36
C LYS A 40 -2.07 10.93 1.14
N ILE A 41 -2.90 11.29 0.16
CA ILE A 41 -2.51 12.06 -1.01
C ILE A 41 -3.00 13.50 -0.81
N PRO A 42 -2.16 14.52 -0.96
CA PRO A 42 -2.59 15.92 -0.92
C PRO A 42 -3.68 16.19 -1.98
N PRO A 43 -4.76 16.92 -1.64
CA PRO A 43 -5.86 17.17 -2.58
C PRO A 43 -5.47 18.08 -3.76
N ASP A 44 -4.38 18.82 -3.59
CA ASP A 44 -3.77 19.76 -4.53
C ASP A 44 -2.60 19.14 -5.31
N LEU A 45 -2.35 17.83 -5.17
CA LEU A 45 -1.29 17.15 -5.90
C LEU A 45 -1.56 17.18 -7.40
N ASP A 46 -0.63 17.78 -8.16
CA ASP A 46 -0.66 17.73 -9.61
C ASP A 46 0.05 16.48 -10.15
N TYR A 47 -0.75 15.49 -10.57
CA TYR A 47 -0.23 14.24 -11.15
C TYR A 47 0.52 14.45 -12.48
N ALA A 48 0.32 15.58 -13.18
CA ALA A 48 1.04 15.88 -14.40
C ALA A 48 2.55 16.06 -14.16
N THR A 49 2.91 16.62 -13.00
CA THR A 49 4.30 16.86 -12.57
C THR A 49 5.07 15.60 -12.19
N ILE A 50 4.37 14.47 -12.00
CA ILE A 50 4.99 13.22 -11.59
C ILE A 50 5.67 12.58 -12.81
N GLU A 51 7.01 12.59 -12.80
CA GLU A 51 7.82 11.87 -13.79
C GLU A 51 7.61 10.36 -13.68
N HIS A 52 7.68 9.65 -14.80
CA HIS A 52 7.53 8.19 -14.91
C HIS A 52 6.14 7.62 -14.57
N LEU A 53 5.16 8.47 -14.26
CA LEU A 53 3.76 8.06 -14.15
C LEU A 53 3.14 7.98 -15.55
N ARG A 54 2.48 6.86 -15.87
CA ARG A 54 1.86 6.64 -17.19
C ARG A 54 0.76 7.66 -17.45
N MET A 55 0.58 8.06 -18.72
CA MET A 55 -0.47 9.02 -19.11
C MET A 55 -1.86 8.56 -18.69
N GLU A 56 -2.20 7.29 -18.93
CA GLU A 56 -3.48 6.70 -18.51
C GLU A 56 -3.68 6.78 -16.98
N ALA A 57 -2.61 6.57 -16.21
CA ALA A 57 -2.65 6.69 -14.76
C ALA A 57 -2.86 8.15 -14.33
N LYS A 58 -2.15 9.10 -14.96
CA LYS A 58 -2.33 10.54 -14.72
C LYS A 58 -3.77 10.99 -14.96
N GLU A 59 -4.36 10.59 -16.09
CA GLU A 59 -5.74 10.91 -16.44
C GLU A 59 -6.72 10.36 -15.40
N LYS A 60 -6.59 9.07 -15.06
CA LYS A 60 -7.45 8.41 -14.07
C LYS A 60 -7.32 9.03 -12.68
N LEU A 61 -6.10 9.25 -12.20
CA LEU A 61 -5.87 9.82 -10.87
C LEU A 61 -6.38 11.26 -10.78
N THR A 62 -6.21 12.04 -11.85
CA THR A 62 -6.73 13.42 -11.93
C THR A 62 -8.25 13.44 -11.95
N ALA A 63 -8.90 12.49 -12.63
CA ALA A 63 -10.35 12.38 -12.68
C ALA A 63 -10.97 11.91 -11.34
N PHE A 64 -10.39 10.87 -10.73
CA PHE A 64 -10.94 10.26 -9.51
C PHE A 64 -10.51 10.96 -8.22
N LYS A 65 -9.37 11.67 -8.21
CA LYS A 65 -8.79 12.37 -7.05
C LYS A 65 -8.81 11.54 -5.75
N PRO A 66 -8.12 10.39 -5.71
CA PRO A 66 -8.12 9.52 -4.55
C PRO A 66 -7.49 10.19 -3.32
N ALA A 67 -8.15 10.07 -2.16
CA ALA A 67 -7.64 10.62 -0.90
C ALA A 67 -6.40 9.88 -0.33
N THR A 68 -6.18 8.62 -0.72
CA THR A 68 -5.10 7.78 -0.20
C THR A 68 -4.49 6.91 -1.31
N LEU A 69 -3.25 6.42 -1.10
CA LEU A 69 -2.61 5.49 -2.03
C LEU A 69 -3.38 4.17 -2.15
N GLY A 70 -3.99 3.70 -1.06
CA GLY A 70 -4.84 2.50 -1.09
C GLY A 70 -6.13 2.71 -1.88
N HIS A 71 -6.71 3.91 -1.86
CA HIS A 71 -7.82 4.25 -2.74
C HIS A 71 -7.36 4.27 -4.21
N ALA A 72 -6.21 4.90 -4.50
CA ALA A 72 -5.63 4.94 -5.84
C ALA A 72 -5.37 3.54 -6.41
N SER A 73 -4.85 2.61 -5.61
CA SER A 73 -4.50 1.25 -6.05
C SER A 73 -5.72 0.39 -6.44
N ARG A 74 -6.93 0.77 -6.02
CA ARG A 74 -8.19 0.09 -6.37
C ARG A 74 -8.83 0.64 -7.65
N ILE A 75 -8.33 1.75 -8.20
CA ILE A 75 -8.85 2.32 -9.44
C ILE A 75 -8.43 1.43 -10.62
N SER A 76 -9.40 1.08 -11.46
CA SER A 76 -9.17 0.23 -12.63
C SER A 76 -8.14 0.84 -13.59
N GLY A 77 -7.09 0.07 -13.90
CA GLY A 77 -5.98 0.48 -14.76
C GLY A 77 -4.89 1.30 -14.09
N ILE A 78 -4.94 1.46 -12.76
CA ILE A 78 -3.77 1.82 -11.96
C ILE A 78 -2.99 0.56 -11.62
N THR A 79 -1.70 0.56 -11.94
CA THR A 79 -0.81 -0.59 -11.68
C THR A 79 -0.05 -0.43 -10.36
N PRO A 80 0.46 -1.52 -9.76
CA PRO A 80 1.33 -1.43 -8.59
C PRO A 80 2.58 -0.56 -8.82
N ALA A 81 3.08 -0.49 -10.06
CA ALA A 81 4.20 0.37 -10.44
C ALA A 81 3.82 1.85 -10.32
N ASP A 82 2.64 2.24 -10.80
CA ASP A 82 2.12 3.61 -10.69
C ASP A 82 1.99 4.05 -9.22
N VAL A 83 1.46 3.17 -8.36
CA VAL A 83 1.36 3.42 -6.91
C VAL A 83 2.74 3.64 -6.27
N THR A 84 3.74 2.87 -6.71
CA THR A 84 5.13 2.99 -6.23
C THR A 84 5.73 4.34 -6.63
N VAL A 85 5.51 4.78 -7.87
CA VAL A 85 5.97 6.09 -8.37
C VAL A 85 5.37 7.23 -7.53
N ILE A 86 4.05 7.19 -7.27
CA ILE A 86 3.40 8.20 -6.44
C ILE A 86 3.95 8.16 -5.01
N GLN A 87 4.17 6.97 -4.44
CA GLN A 87 4.72 6.84 -3.09
C GLN A 87 6.14 7.46 -2.97
N ILE A 88 6.98 7.29 -3.99
CA ILE A 88 8.31 7.91 -4.05
C ILE A 88 8.17 9.43 -4.18
N HIS A 89 7.28 9.91 -5.05
CA HIS A 89 7.03 11.34 -5.23
C HIS A 89 6.57 12.01 -3.92
N LEU A 90 5.60 11.42 -3.23
CA LEU A 90 5.10 11.95 -1.95
C LEU A 90 6.18 12.03 -0.86
N ARG A 91 7.11 11.07 -0.82
CA ARG A 91 8.25 11.10 0.13
C ARG A 91 9.19 12.27 -0.15
N ARG A 92 9.43 12.59 -1.42
CA ARG A 92 10.23 13.77 -1.83
C ARG A 92 9.49 15.06 -1.47
N TYR A 93 8.20 15.13 -1.82
CA TYR A 93 7.35 16.29 -1.55
C TYR A 93 7.25 16.65 -0.06
N SER A 94 7.11 15.66 0.83
CA SER A 94 7.08 15.90 2.28
C SER A 94 8.39 16.46 2.83
N GLY A 95 9.54 16.07 2.27
CA GLY A 95 10.85 16.60 2.67
C GLY A 95 11.05 18.04 2.22
N GLU A 96 10.45 18.43 1.10
CA GLU A 96 10.53 19.79 0.53
C GLU A 96 9.58 20.78 1.21
N LYS A 97 8.38 20.33 1.60
CA LYS A 97 7.40 21.18 2.32
C LYS A 97 7.95 21.66 3.66
N CYS A 98 8.62 20.78 4.41
CA CYS A 98 9.26 21.13 5.69
C CYS A 98 10.37 22.18 5.54
N ARG A 99 11.01 22.27 4.37
CA ARG A 99 12.08 23.26 4.12
C ARG A 99 11.52 24.65 3.79
N ARG A 100 10.41 24.73 3.04
CA ARG A 100 9.80 26.01 2.66
C ARG A 100 8.96 26.65 3.77
N GLU A 101 8.33 25.86 4.64
CA GLU A 101 7.57 26.39 5.78
C GLU A 101 8.47 27.03 6.85
N GLY A 102 9.75 26.68 6.93
CA GLY A 102 10.71 27.32 7.84
C GLY A 102 11.28 28.67 7.36
N GLU A 103 10.95 29.10 6.14
CA GLU A 103 11.48 30.32 5.51
C GLU A 103 10.44 31.47 5.47
N THR A 104 9.19 31.20 5.87
CA THR A 104 8.10 32.19 5.89
C THR A 104 7.82 32.78 7.27
N ASP A 105 8.61 32.43 8.29
CA ASP A 105 8.51 32.89 9.68
C ASP A 105 9.70 33.80 10.11
N ALA A 106 10.41 34.42 9.16
CA ALA A 106 11.53 35.35 9.40
C ALA A 106 11.25 36.76 8.86
#